data_AF-A0AA37SSZ8-F1
#
_entry.id   AF-A0AA37SSZ8-F1
#
_cell.length_a   1.000
_cell.length_b   1.000
_cell.length_c   1.000
_cell.angle_alpha   90.00
_cell.angle_beta   90.00
_cell.angle_gamma   90.00
#
_symmetry.space_group_name_H-M   'P 1'
#
loop_
_entity.id
_entity.type
_entity.pdbx_description
1 polymer ?
#
loop_
_entity_poly.entity_id
_entity_poly.type
_entity_poly.pdbx_seq_one_letter_code
_entity_poly.pdbx_strand_id
1 'polypeptide(L)'
;MRINHMKVRNDLSLFSIAAGISLGLTTIIGLPAGRYTLELDISLEILDVNQNIVEIYNGKGKQRAIIGAYYGYGENSAKEKCLYESMEMCLTQINEKVMRDFDRIEAKLIKIKKQFDLETSAPEE
;
A
#
# COMPACT_ATOMS: atom_id res chain seq x y z
N MET A 1 -11.09 2.84 1.88
CA MET A 1 -9.81 2.39 1.29
C MET A 1 -9.71 0.89 1.47
N ARG A 2 -9.39 0.15 0.41
CA ARG A 2 -9.34 -1.31 0.39
C ARG A 2 -8.01 -1.78 -0.17
N ILE A 3 -7.42 -2.79 0.45
CA ILE A 3 -6.28 -3.52 -0.11
C ILE A 3 -6.85 -4.60 -1.03
N ASN A 4 -6.54 -4.53 -2.31
CA ASN A 4 -7.05 -5.51 -3.29
C ASN A 4 -6.17 -6.74 -3.34
N HIS A 5 -4.85 -6.52 -3.31
CA HIS A 5 -3.88 -7.57 -3.50
C HIS A 5 -2.57 -7.24 -2.76
N MET A 6 -2.05 -8.24 -2.06
CA MET A 6 -0.75 -8.18 -1.41
C MET A 6 0.04 -9.43 -1.77
N LYS A 7 1.21 -9.26 -2.38
CA LYS A 7 2.12 -10.36 -2.72
C LYS A 7 3.43 -10.19 -2.00
N VAL A 8 3.81 -11.23 -1.27
CA VAL A 8 5.05 -11.29 -0.50
C VAL A 8 5.96 -12.35 -1.12
N ARG A 9 7.24 -12.03 -1.29
CA ARG A 9 8.25 -13.01 -1.67
C ARG A 9 9.47 -12.90 -0.77
N ASN A 10 9.83 -14.03 -0.17
CA ASN A 10 11.04 -14.20 0.64
C ASN A 10 12.00 -15.12 -0.09
N ASP A 11 13.12 -14.57 -0.54
CA ASP A 11 14.19 -15.36 -1.15
C ASP A 11 15.33 -15.48 -0.15
N LEU A 12 15.61 -16.69 0.34
CA LEU A 12 16.73 -16.96 1.23
C LEU A 12 18.03 -17.10 0.42
N SER A 13 19.11 -16.50 0.91
CA SER A 13 20.42 -16.52 0.23
C SER A 13 21.15 -17.82 0.52
N LEU A 14 21.24 -18.70 -0.49
CA LEU A 14 22.06 -19.94 -0.45
C LEU A 14 23.51 -19.68 -0.06
N PHE A 15 24.07 -18.53 -0.46
CA PHE A 15 25.43 -18.12 -0.11
C PHE A 15 25.59 -17.93 1.40
N SER A 16 24.59 -17.36 2.07
CA SER A 16 24.64 -17.08 3.50
C SER A 16 24.51 -18.36 4.33
N ILE A 17 23.76 -19.35 3.82
CA ILE A 17 23.69 -20.70 4.39
C ILE A 17 25.04 -21.40 4.24
N ALA A 18 25.62 -21.37 3.03
CA ALA A 18 26.91 -21.99 2.77
C ALA A 18 28.04 -21.35 3.59
N ALA A 19 28.04 -20.03 3.74
CA ALA A 19 28.98 -19.30 4.59
C ALA A 19 28.82 -19.69 6.07
N GLY A 20 27.59 -19.87 6.56
CA GLY A 20 27.35 -20.31 7.93
C GLY A 20 27.84 -21.72 8.24
N ILE A 21 27.73 -22.64 7.28
CA ILE A 21 28.23 -24.02 7.40
C ILE A 21 29.77 -24.05 7.29
N SER A 22 30.35 -23.25 6.39
CA SER A 22 31.79 -23.31 6.09
C SER A 22 32.67 -22.47 7.02
N LEU A 23 32.19 -21.32 7.51
CA LEU A 23 32.97 -20.34 8.26
C LEU A 23 32.48 -20.13 9.71
N GLY A 24 31.49 -20.91 10.16
CA GLY A 24 30.88 -20.79 11.49
C GLY A 24 29.91 -19.61 11.63
N LEU A 25 29.09 -19.62 12.69
CA LEU A 25 28.00 -18.66 12.90
C LEU A 25 28.45 -17.19 12.99
N THR A 26 29.68 -16.93 13.46
CA THR A 26 30.23 -15.58 13.66
C THR A 26 30.40 -14.80 12.35
N THR A 27 30.60 -15.52 11.25
CA THR A 27 30.85 -14.93 9.92
C THR A 27 29.54 -14.54 9.21
N ILE A 28 28.39 -15.00 9.71
CA ILE A 28 27.07 -14.72 9.14
C ILE A 28 26.59 -13.31 9.51
N ILE A 29 27.17 -12.71 10.55
CA ILE A 29 26.78 -11.38 11.05
C ILE A 29 27.07 -10.31 10.00
N GLY A 30 26.02 -9.68 9.47
CA GLY A 30 26.09 -8.60 8.48
C GLY A 30 26.02 -9.05 7.01
N LEU A 31 25.99 -10.37 6.74
CA LEU A 31 25.76 -10.87 5.38
C LEU A 31 24.28 -10.74 4.99
N PRO A 32 23.97 -10.48 3.71
CA PRO A 32 22.59 -10.49 3.21
C PRO A 32 22.04 -11.93 3.28
N ALA A 33 21.20 -12.20 4.26
CA ALA A 33 20.58 -13.50 4.49
C ALA A 33 19.43 -13.79 3.53
N GLY A 34 18.79 -12.75 3.00
CA GLY A 34 17.68 -12.92 2.07
C GLY A 34 17.17 -11.61 1.51
N ARG A 35 16.08 -11.70 0.76
CA ARG A 35 15.38 -10.57 0.14
C ARG A 35 13.91 -10.67 0.46
N TYR A 36 13.35 -9.58 0.96
CA TYR A 36 11.93 -9.38 1.15
C TYR A 36 11.40 -8.53 -0.01
N THR A 37 10.39 -8.99 -0.72
CA THR A 37 9.71 -8.21 -1.76
C THR A 37 8.24 -8.13 -1.43
N LEU A 38 7.69 -6.91 -1.43
CA LEU A 38 6.28 -6.63 -1.24
C LEU A 38 5.73 -5.91 -2.46
N GLU A 39 4.64 -6.44 -2.99
CA GLU A 39 3.80 -5.77 -3.98
C GLU A 39 2.43 -5.54 -3.35
N LEU A 40 1.96 -4.30 -3.42
CA LEU A 40 0.72 -3.83 -2.79
C LEU A 40 -0.14 -3.10 -3.83
N ASP A 41 -1.43 -3.43 -3.85
CA ASP A 41 -2.45 -2.80 -4.68
C ASP A 41 -3.56 -2.27 -3.77
N ILE A 42 -3.78 -0.96 -3.77
CA ILE A 42 -4.76 -0.26 -2.95
C ILE A 42 -5.76 0.48 -3.82
N SER A 43 -7.04 0.38 -3.47
CA SER A 43 -8.12 1.23 -3.96
C SER A 43 -8.60 2.22 -2.90
N LEU A 44 -8.76 3.48 -3.30
CA LEU A 44 -9.51 4.49 -2.56
C LEU A 44 -10.85 4.72 -3.27
N GLU A 45 -11.94 4.55 -2.54
CA GLU A 45 -13.30 4.77 -3.02
C GLU A 45 -13.81 6.08 -2.43
N ILE A 46 -14.31 6.97 -3.28
CA ILE A 46 -15.02 8.18 -2.86
C ILE A 46 -16.51 7.87 -2.90
N LEU A 47 -17.18 8.06 -1.77
CA LEU A 47 -18.61 7.79 -1.62
C LEU A 47 -19.42 9.09 -1.59
N ASP A 48 -20.66 9.03 -2.05
CA ASP A 48 -21.64 10.10 -1.86
C ASP A 48 -22.40 9.94 -0.52
N VAL A 49 -23.35 10.85 -0.27
CA VAL A 49 -24.21 10.85 0.93
C VAL A 49 -25.11 9.61 1.05
N ASN A 50 -25.35 8.91 -0.06
CA ASN A 50 -26.15 7.70 -0.15
C ASN A 50 -25.29 6.42 -0.13
N GLN A 51 -23.99 6.54 0.19
CA GLN A 51 -22.99 5.47 0.14
C GLN A 51 -22.76 4.87 -1.25
N ASN A 52 -23.14 5.56 -2.33
CA ASN A 52 -22.80 5.13 -3.67
C ASN A 52 -21.36 5.53 -4.02
N ILE A 53 -20.70 4.69 -4.80
CA ILE A 53 -19.34 4.95 -5.27
C ILE A 53 -19.38 6.01 -6.38
N VAL A 54 -18.76 7.15 -6.11
CA VAL A 54 -18.64 8.28 -7.05
C VAL A 54 -17.43 8.09 -7.97
N GLU A 55 -16.32 7.63 -7.40
CA GLU A 55 -15.07 7.42 -8.13
C GLU A 55 -14.15 6.44 -7.36
N ILE A 56 -13.31 5.72 -8.09
CA ILE A 56 -12.34 4.76 -7.53
C ILE A 56 -10.93 5.10 -8.03
N TYR A 57 -10.00 5.28 -7.10
CA TYR A 57 -8.59 5.53 -7.37
C TYR A 57 -7.74 4.34 -6.97
N ASN A 58 -6.96 3.84 -7.93
CA ASN A 58 -6.06 2.70 -7.69
C ASN A 58 -4.61 3.16 -7.64
N GLY A 59 -3.87 2.66 -6.66
CA GLY A 59 -2.43 2.86 -6.49
C GLY A 59 -1.71 1.52 -6.39
N LYS A 60 -0.53 1.41 -6.98
CA LYS A 60 0.31 0.21 -6.91
C LYS A 60 1.69 0.57 -6.37
N GLY A 61 2.13 -0.15 -5.35
CA GLY A 61 3.42 0.03 -4.70
C GLY A 61 4.20 -1.28 -4.76
N LYS A 62 5.47 -1.21 -5.15
CA LYS A 62 6.36 -2.36 -5.15
C LYS A 62 7.66 -1.97 -4.49
N GLN A 63 8.00 -2.66 -3.41
CA GLN A 63 9.21 -2.40 -2.66
C GLN A 63 9.97 -3.68 -2.35
N ARG A 64 11.29 -3.54 -2.23
CA ARG A 64 12.20 -4.63 -1.92
C ARG A 64 13.22 -4.21 -0.88
N ALA A 65 13.37 -5.03 0.16
CA ALA A 65 14.36 -4.87 1.20
C ALA A 65 15.29 -6.08 1.26
N ILE A 66 16.54 -5.84 1.64
CA ILE A 66 17.52 -6.89 1.91
C ILE A 66 17.39 -7.26 3.39
N ILE A 67 17.24 -8.55 3.67
CA ILE A 67 17.26 -9.08 5.03
C ILE A 67 18.71 -9.38 5.38
N GLY A 68 19.23 -8.72 6.40
CA GLY A 68 20.56 -9.01 6.95
C GLY A 68 20.49 -10.15 7.96
N ALA A 69 21.53 -10.98 8.04
CA ALA A 69 21.71 -11.89 9.17
C ALA A 69 22.39 -11.14 10.32
N TYR A 70 21.76 -10.13 10.92
CA TYR A 70 22.31 -9.48 12.10
C TYR A 70 21.24 -9.07 13.12
N TYR A 71 21.67 -8.96 14.38
CA TYR A 71 20.84 -8.57 15.52
C TYR A 71 20.40 -7.09 15.35
N GLY A 72 19.20 -6.86 14.82
CA GLY A 72 18.60 -5.52 14.73
C GLY A 72 17.92 -5.18 13.39
N TYR A 73 18.26 -5.85 12.29
CA TYR A 73 17.56 -5.69 11.01
C TYR A 73 17.23 -7.06 10.42
N GLY A 74 16.33 -7.72 11.14
CA GLY A 74 15.80 -9.02 10.76
C GLY A 74 14.67 -8.91 9.75
N GLU A 75 14.03 -10.05 9.52
CA GLU A 75 12.89 -10.17 8.60
C GLU A 75 11.75 -9.18 8.94
N ASN A 76 11.50 -8.90 10.23
CA ASN A 76 10.43 -8.01 10.66
C ASN A 76 10.69 -6.54 10.28
N SER A 77 11.92 -6.04 10.44
CA SER A 77 12.28 -4.67 10.04
C SER A 77 12.21 -4.48 8.53
N ALA A 78 12.61 -5.51 7.76
CA ALA A 78 12.48 -5.52 6.30
C ALA A 78 11.00 -5.54 5.87
N LYS A 79 10.15 -6.31 6.56
CA LYS A 79 8.69 -6.36 6.35
C LYS A 79 8.04 -4.99 6.59
N GLU A 80 8.28 -4.41 7.77
CA GLU A 80 7.71 -3.12 8.15
C GLU A 80 8.11 -2.02 7.18
N LYS A 81 9.41 -1.91 6.88
CA LYS A 81 9.91 -0.92 5.92
C LYS A 81 9.26 -1.07 4.55
N CYS A 82 9.23 -2.29 4.00
CA CYS A 82 8.59 -2.51 2.70
C CYS A 82 7.11 -2.18 2.72
N LEU A 83 6.40 -2.48 3.81
CA LEU A 83 4.99 -2.12 3.96
C LEU A 83 4.80 -0.60 3.96
N TYR A 84 5.52 0.13 4.81
CA TYR A 84 5.43 1.59 4.88
C TYR A 84 5.74 2.25 3.55
N GLU A 85 6.88 1.90 2.93
CA GLU A 85 7.29 2.51 1.66
C GLU A 85 6.33 2.15 0.51
N SER A 86 5.84 0.90 0.43
CA SER A 86 4.88 0.52 -0.61
C SER A 86 3.51 1.19 -0.42
N MET A 87 3.06 1.37 0.82
CA MET A 87 1.85 2.13 1.14
C MET A 87 2.01 3.60 0.79
N GLU A 88 3.12 4.23 1.16
CA GLU A 88 3.43 5.61 0.81
C GLU A 88 3.41 5.81 -0.71
N MET A 89 4.05 4.92 -1.48
CA MET A 89 4.01 4.97 -2.94
C MET A 89 2.58 4.88 -3.50
N CYS A 90 1.75 3.98 -2.95
CA CYS A 90 0.35 3.85 -3.35
C CYS A 90 -0.43 5.14 -3.07
N LEU A 91 -0.28 5.68 -1.85
CA LEU A 91 -1.01 6.86 -1.39
C LEU A 91 -0.58 8.12 -2.14
N THR A 92 0.71 8.29 -2.41
CA THR A 92 1.21 9.41 -3.23
C THR A 92 0.60 9.37 -4.63
N GLN A 93 0.57 8.20 -5.29
CA GLN A 93 -0.06 8.06 -6.61
C GLN A 93 -1.57 8.34 -6.59
N ILE A 94 -2.27 7.88 -5.54
CA ILE A 94 -3.69 8.14 -5.37
C ILE A 94 -3.90 9.65 -5.16
N ASN A 95 -3.12 10.28 -4.30
CA ASN A 95 -3.21 11.71 -4.01
C ASN A 95 -2.98 12.55 -5.28
N GLU A 96 -1.96 12.24 -6.08
CA GLU A 96 -1.71 12.91 -7.36
C GLU A 96 -2.88 12.77 -8.35
N LYS A 97 -3.58 11.62 -8.36
CA LYS A 97 -4.76 11.43 -9.20
C LYS A 97 -5.96 12.21 -8.66
N VAL A 98 -6.18 12.18 -7.35
CA VAL A 98 -7.27 12.90 -6.68
C VAL A 98 -7.11 14.40 -6.84
N MET A 99 -5.91 14.94 -6.62
CA MET A 99 -5.64 16.37 -6.77
C MET A 99 -5.83 16.86 -8.21
N ARG A 100 -5.47 16.04 -9.21
CA ARG A 100 -5.73 16.37 -10.63
C ARG A 100 -7.22 16.40 -10.97
N ASP A 101 -8.00 15.55 -10.33
CA ASP A 101 -9.42 15.40 -10.60
C ASP A 101 -10.30 16.19 -9.61
N PHE A 102 -9.71 16.97 -8.70
CA PHE A 102 -10.38 17.57 -7.54
C PHE A 102 -11.62 18.37 -7.94
N ASP A 103 -11.47 19.35 -8.83
CA ASP A 103 -12.56 20.23 -9.28
C ASP A 103 -13.72 19.43 -9.91
N ARG A 104 -13.40 18.36 -10.64
CA ARG A 104 -14.39 17.49 -11.28
C ARG A 104 -15.17 16.70 -10.24
N ILE A 105 -14.50 16.15 -9.23
CA ILE A 105 -15.14 15.37 -8.16
C ILE A 105 -16.01 16.28 -7.30
N GLU A 106 -15.50 17.45 -6.93
CA GLU A 106 -16.24 18.43 -6.13
C GLU A 106 -17.54 18.83 -6.84
N ALA A 107 -17.48 19.16 -8.13
CA ALA A 107 -18.68 19.47 -8.91
C ALA A 107 -19.69 18.31 -8.95
N LYS A 108 -19.22 17.06 -9.10
CA LYS A 108 -20.09 15.87 -9.03
C LYS A 108 -20.77 15.75 -7.66
N LEU A 109 -20.01 15.88 -6.57
CA LEU A 109 -20.52 15.74 -5.20
C LEU A 109 -21.53 16.84 -4.85
N ILE A 110 -21.26 18.09 -5.23
CA ILE A 110 -22.20 19.22 -5.01
C ILE A 110 -23.51 18.98 -5.76
N LYS A 111 -23.44 18.49 -7.00
CA LYS A 111 -24.63 18.18 -7.80
C LYS A 111 -25.48 17.10 -7.13
N ILE A 112 -24.86 16.00 -6.69
CA ILE A 112 -25.54 14.90 -6.00
C ILE A 112 -26.17 15.39 -4.70
N LYS A 113 -25.43 16.18 -3.90
CA LYS A 113 -25.96 16.75 -2.66
C LYS A 113 -27.20 17.61 -2.89
N LYS A 114 -27.18 18.48 -3.90
CA LYS A 114 -28.36 19.31 -4.25
C LYS A 114 -29.57 18.46 -4.62
N GLN A 115 -29.38 17.35 -5.33
CA GLN A 115 -30.47 16.43 -5.67
C GLN A 115 -31.04 15.76 -4.42
N PHE A 116 -30.16 15.29 -3.51
CA PHE A 116 -30.56 14.72 -2.24
C PHE A 116 -31.36 15.72 -1.37
N ASP A 117 -30.88 16.96 -1.25
CA ASP A 117 -31.56 18.00 -0.46
C ASP A 117 -32.95 18.33 -1.05
N LEU A 118 -33.10 18.32 -2.38
CA LEU A 118 -34.38 18.52 -3.06
C LEU A 118 -35.36 17.37 -2.78
N GLU A 119 -34.90 16.12 -2.88
CA GLU A 119 -35.71 14.92 -2.59
C GLU A 119 -36.15 14.87 -1.13
N THR A 120 -35.32 15.34 -0.20
CA THR A 120 -35.64 15.38 1.23
C THR A 120 -36.57 16.56 1.60
N SER A 121 -36.66 17.58 0.75
CA SER A 121 -37.51 18.77 0.96
C SER A 121 -38.89 18.68 0.30
N ALA A 122 -39.13 17.65 -0.52
CA ALA A 122 -40.46 17.35 -1.05
C ALA A 122 -41.28 16.68 0.06
N PRO A 123 -42.36 17.30 0.58
CA PRO A 123 -43.20 16.67 1.59
C PRO A 123 -43.83 15.39 1.02
N GLU A 124 -43.80 14.31 1.81
CA GLU A 124 -44.62 13.12 1.59
C GLU A 124 -46.09 13.58 1.52
N GLU A 125 -46.71 13.46 0.33
CA GLU A 125 -48.17 13.58 0.16
C GLU A 125 -48.90 12.37 0.77
#